data_AF-A0A434A4H6-F1
#
_entry.id   AF-A0A434A4H6-F1
#
_cell.length_a   1.000
_cell.length_b   1.000
_cell.length_c   1.000
_cell.angle_alpha   90.00
_cell.angle_beta   90.00
_cell.angle_gamma   90.00
#
_symmetry.space_group_name_H-M   'P 1'
#
loop_
_entity.id
_entity.type
_entity.pdbx_description
1 polymer ?
#
loop_
_entity_poly.entity_id
_entity_poly.type
_entity_poly.pdbx_seq_one_letter_code
_entity_poly.pdbx_strand_id
1 'polypeptide(L)'
;MTTENNDTLFPKGNKLPNDWFSGEAFLTALIARDKNNEFSAGSVSFDAKARTNWHTHPKGQVLLVTEGQGYYQEKNQPAKIIKKGDVINIPEDVEHWHGASENTNMTHIAITNYKDDLQVTWLQVVTDEEYQSAIASISNK
;
A
#
# COMPACT_ATOMS: atom_id res chain seq x y z
N MET A 1 -29.88 11.88 9.16
CA MET A 1 -28.52 11.62 9.66
C MET A 1 -28.21 10.18 9.32
N THR A 2 -27.51 9.95 8.22
CA THR A 2 -26.98 8.62 7.88
C THR A 2 -25.83 8.34 8.83
N THR A 3 -26.04 7.41 9.77
CA THR A 3 -24.95 6.82 10.53
C THR A 3 -24.04 6.10 9.55
N GLU A 4 -22.93 6.71 9.15
CA GLU A 4 -21.84 5.97 8.53
C GLU A 4 -21.41 4.91 9.54
N ASN A 5 -21.66 3.65 9.21
CA ASN A 5 -21.13 2.54 9.98
C ASN A 5 -19.61 2.60 9.83
N ASN A 6 -18.94 3.12 10.86
CA ASN A 6 -17.48 3.21 10.99
C ASN A 6 -16.82 1.84 11.28
N ASP A 7 -17.49 0.74 10.94
CA ASP A 7 -16.91 -0.60 11.11
C ASP A 7 -15.94 -0.86 9.96
N THR A 8 -14.67 -0.53 10.21
CA THR A 8 -13.55 -0.94 9.36
C THR A 8 -13.54 -2.46 9.22
N LEU A 9 -13.22 -2.99 8.04
CA LEU A 9 -13.29 -4.45 7.80
C LEU A 9 -12.41 -5.26 8.77
N PHE A 10 -11.24 -4.71 9.12
CA PHE A 10 -10.33 -5.23 10.14
C PHE A 10 -9.89 -4.07 11.05
N PRO A 11 -9.51 -4.31 12.31
CA PRO A 11 -8.98 -3.25 13.17
C PRO A 11 -7.73 -2.59 12.57
N LYS A 12 -7.45 -1.34 12.94
CA LYS A 12 -6.31 -0.55 12.42
C LYS A 12 -4.94 -1.25 12.60
N GLY A 13 -4.78 -2.00 13.69
CA GLY A 13 -3.58 -2.81 13.95
C GLY A 13 -2.44 -2.06 14.62
N ASN A 14 -1.24 -2.63 14.55
CA ASN A 14 -0.03 -2.09 15.18
C ASN A 14 0.68 -1.10 14.26
N LYS A 15 1.23 -0.02 14.82
CA LYS A 15 2.01 0.96 14.06
C LYS A 15 3.25 0.30 13.43
N LEU A 16 3.48 0.55 12.15
CA LEU A 16 4.63 0.07 11.39
C LEU A 16 5.85 0.99 11.61
N PRO A 17 7.09 0.47 11.50
CA PRO A 17 8.30 1.28 11.66
C PRO A 17 8.42 2.36 10.59
N ASN A 18 8.85 3.56 10.98
CA ASN A 18 9.01 4.69 10.05
C ASN A 18 10.19 4.50 9.07
N ASP A 19 11.02 3.47 9.24
CA ASP A 19 12.16 3.21 8.35
C ASP A 19 11.74 2.86 6.92
N TRP A 20 10.52 2.35 6.74
CA TRP A 20 9.97 1.90 5.46
C TRP A 20 8.77 2.73 4.98
N PHE A 21 8.37 3.71 5.77
CA PHE A 21 7.14 4.48 5.57
C PHE A 21 7.39 5.96 5.85
N SER A 22 6.92 6.81 4.95
CA SER A 22 6.73 8.23 5.25
C SER A 22 5.33 8.42 5.83
N GLY A 23 5.20 9.10 6.97
CA GLY A 23 3.93 9.24 7.69
C GLY A 23 3.58 8.03 8.55
N GLU A 24 2.30 7.91 8.97
CA GLU A 24 1.85 6.82 9.83
C GLU A 24 1.15 5.71 9.04
N ALA A 25 1.67 4.49 9.18
CA ALA A 25 1.06 3.28 8.65
C ALA A 25 0.89 2.23 9.76
N PHE A 26 -0.12 1.38 9.62
CA PHE A 26 -0.51 0.40 10.63
C PHE A 26 -0.85 -0.93 9.97
N LEU A 27 -0.52 -2.04 10.62
CA LEU A 27 -0.72 -3.40 10.12
C LEU A 27 -1.53 -4.23 11.10
N THR A 28 -2.60 -4.84 10.58
CA THR A 28 -3.23 -6.02 11.16
C THR A 28 -2.84 -7.23 10.32
N ALA A 29 -2.05 -8.13 10.90
CA ALA A 29 -1.72 -9.41 10.24
C ALA A 29 -2.98 -10.29 10.12
N LEU A 30 -3.23 -10.82 8.92
CA LEU A 30 -4.41 -11.63 8.63
C LEU A 30 -4.06 -13.11 8.46
N ILE A 31 -3.02 -13.38 7.65
CA ILE A 31 -2.54 -14.73 7.35
C ILE A 31 -1.01 -14.70 7.39
N ALA A 32 -0.42 -15.60 8.18
CA ALA A 32 1.00 -15.88 8.13
C ALA A 32 1.29 -16.93 7.05
N ARG A 33 2.46 -16.83 6.41
CA ARG A 33 2.96 -17.87 5.51
C ARG A 33 3.08 -19.20 6.26
N ASP A 34 2.61 -20.27 5.65
CA ASP A 34 2.73 -21.62 6.17
C ASP A 34 2.93 -22.65 5.04
N LYS A 35 2.96 -23.93 5.38
CA LYS A 35 3.16 -25.03 4.41
C LYS A 35 2.03 -25.17 3.36
N ASN A 36 0.88 -24.53 3.57
CA ASN A 36 -0.26 -24.59 2.65
C ASN A 36 -0.39 -23.28 1.85
N ASN A 37 0.07 -22.18 2.41
CA ASN A 37 0.00 -20.83 1.86
C ASN A 37 1.43 -20.25 1.80
N GLU A 38 2.03 -20.29 0.62
CA GLU A 38 3.36 -19.70 0.34
C GLU A 38 3.34 -18.17 0.24
N PHE A 39 2.32 -17.52 0.81
CA PHE A 39 2.13 -16.08 0.87
C PHE A 39 1.72 -15.65 2.28
N SER A 40 1.88 -14.37 2.57
CA SER A 40 1.31 -13.71 3.75
C SER A 40 0.25 -12.69 3.33
N ALA A 41 -0.69 -12.40 4.22
CA ALA A 41 -1.67 -11.37 4.00
C ALA A 41 -1.82 -10.46 5.23
N GLY A 42 -1.98 -9.17 4.98
CA GLY A 42 -2.15 -8.15 6.01
C GLY A 42 -3.06 -7.02 5.57
N SER A 43 -3.86 -6.50 6.50
CA SER A 43 -4.61 -5.26 6.31
C SER A 43 -3.70 -4.09 6.70
N VAL A 44 -3.37 -3.23 5.76
CA VAL A 44 -2.50 -2.08 5.96
C VAL A 44 -3.31 -0.80 5.85
N SER A 45 -3.26 0.03 6.88
CA SER A 45 -3.94 1.33 6.95
C SER A 45 -2.92 2.45 6.93
N PHE A 46 -3.10 3.41 6.04
CA PHE A 46 -2.29 4.62 5.90
C PHE A 46 -3.11 5.82 6.33
N ASP A 47 -2.57 6.64 7.23
CA ASP A 47 -3.13 7.95 7.46
C ASP A 47 -2.84 8.87 6.27
N ALA A 48 -3.63 9.94 6.07
CA ALA A 48 -3.47 10.85 4.94
C ALA A 48 -2.00 11.27 4.74
N LYS A 49 -1.56 11.27 3.48
CA LYS A 49 -0.17 11.50 3.02
C LYS A 49 0.85 10.44 3.38
N ALA A 50 0.47 9.40 4.15
CA ALA A 50 1.38 8.31 4.46
C ALA A 50 1.55 7.39 3.25
N ARG A 51 2.78 6.93 3.01
CA ARG A 51 3.13 6.02 1.91
C ARG A 51 4.32 5.15 2.24
N THR A 52 4.44 4.04 1.54
CA THR A 52 5.65 3.22 1.54
C THR A 52 6.84 3.99 0.96
N ASN A 53 8.05 3.58 1.31
CA ASN A 53 9.21 3.84 0.47
C ASN A 53 9.06 3.11 -0.88
N TRP A 54 9.91 3.46 -1.85
CA TRP A 54 10.06 2.64 -3.05
C TRP A 54 10.51 1.23 -2.65
N HIS A 55 9.95 0.21 -3.28
CA HIS A 55 10.30 -1.18 -3.01
C HIS A 55 9.93 -2.11 -4.17
N THR A 56 10.42 -3.35 -4.09
CA THR A 56 10.11 -4.44 -5.03
C THR A 56 9.71 -5.70 -4.28
N HIS A 57 8.96 -6.58 -4.96
CA HIS A 57 8.60 -7.91 -4.48
C HIS A 57 9.12 -8.98 -5.46
N PRO A 58 9.92 -9.97 -5.02
CA PRO A 58 10.53 -10.95 -5.93
C PRO A 58 9.52 -11.95 -6.53
N LYS A 59 8.27 -11.94 -6.05
CA LYS A 59 7.14 -12.73 -6.57
C LYS A 59 5.85 -11.92 -6.70
N GLY A 60 5.99 -10.61 -6.86
CA GLY A 60 4.88 -9.68 -7.00
C GLY A 60 4.04 -9.54 -5.73
N GLN A 61 3.00 -8.71 -5.83
CA GLN A 61 2.07 -8.42 -4.75
C GLN A 61 0.68 -8.10 -5.31
N VAL A 62 -0.36 -8.38 -4.54
CA VAL A 62 -1.72 -7.93 -4.86
C VAL A 62 -2.23 -7.03 -3.75
N LEU A 63 -2.81 -5.89 -4.14
CA LEU A 63 -3.52 -4.97 -3.24
C LEU A 63 -5.02 -5.02 -3.52
N LEU A 64 -5.82 -5.18 -2.47
CA LEU A 64 -7.28 -5.08 -2.52
C LEU A 64 -7.69 -3.88 -1.66
N VAL A 65 -8.08 -2.77 -2.28
CA VAL A 65 -8.40 -1.53 -1.54
C VAL A 65 -9.77 -1.68 -0.89
N THR A 66 -9.84 -1.59 0.43
CA THR A 66 -11.06 -1.81 1.20
C THR A 66 -11.74 -0.51 1.62
N GLU A 67 -10.96 0.56 1.81
CA GLU A 67 -11.45 1.85 2.33
C GLU A 67 -10.65 3.03 1.78
N GLY A 68 -11.32 4.18 1.68
CA GLY A 68 -10.70 5.44 1.34
C GLY A 68 -10.16 5.54 -0.09
N GLN A 69 -9.20 6.44 -0.26
CA GLN A 69 -8.54 6.73 -1.53
C GLN A 69 -7.05 6.97 -1.29
N GLY A 70 -6.24 6.46 -2.20
CA GLY A 70 -4.79 6.55 -2.19
C GLY A 70 -4.19 6.71 -3.57
N TYR A 71 -2.87 6.53 -3.61
CA TYR A 71 -2.09 6.55 -4.83
C TYR A 71 -1.24 5.29 -4.92
N TYR A 72 -1.02 4.85 -6.16
CA TYR A 72 -0.07 3.81 -6.52
C TYR A 72 0.76 4.30 -7.70
N GLN A 73 2.07 4.06 -7.66
CA GLN A 73 2.96 4.43 -8.76
C GLN A 73 4.06 3.39 -8.95
N GLU A 74 4.24 2.98 -10.19
CA GLU A 74 5.41 2.23 -10.66
C GLU A 74 6.51 3.22 -11.10
N LYS A 75 7.78 2.85 -10.90
CA LYS A 75 8.89 3.74 -11.24
C LYS A 75 8.83 4.14 -12.71
N ASN A 76 9.02 5.44 -12.98
CA ASN A 76 8.95 6.05 -14.30
C ASN A 76 7.57 5.95 -15.00
N GLN A 77 6.51 5.54 -14.30
CA GLN A 77 5.15 5.57 -14.82
C GLN A 77 4.33 6.69 -14.16
N PRO A 78 3.26 7.18 -14.82
CA PRO A 78 2.30 8.06 -14.18
C PRO A 78 1.65 7.37 -12.98
N ALA A 79 1.44 8.11 -11.90
CA ALA A 79 0.71 7.58 -10.76
C ALA A 79 -0.76 7.34 -11.10
N LYS A 80 -1.40 6.46 -10.33
CA LYS A 80 -2.81 6.08 -10.45
C LYS A 80 -3.51 6.38 -9.13
N ILE A 81 -4.73 6.92 -9.21
CA ILE A 81 -5.63 6.92 -8.06
C ILE A 81 -6.09 5.49 -7.82
N ILE A 82 -6.06 5.06 -6.56
CA ILE A 82 -6.64 3.80 -6.11
C ILE A 82 -7.68 4.08 -5.03
N LYS A 83 -8.83 3.42 -5.07
CA LYS A 83 -9.95 3.64 -4.15
C LYS A 83 -10.64 2.32 -3.79
N LYS A 84 -11.51 2.36 -2.78
CA LYS A 84 -12.31 1.21 -2.34
C LYS A 84 -12.90 0.43 -3.53
N GLY A 85 -12.60 -0.87 -3.58
CA GLY A 85 -13.04 -1.80 -4.62
C GLY A 85 -12.00 -2.05 -5.71
N ASP A 86 -10.95 -1.22 -5.81
CA ASP A 86 -9.88 -1.43 -6.78
C ASP A 86 -8.98 -2.61 -6.39
N VAL A 87 -8.48 -3.29 -7.43
CA VAL A 87 -7.51 -4.39 -7.32
C VAL A 87 -6.26 -4.01 -8.11
N ILE A 88 -5.11 -4.05 -7.44
CA ILE A 88 -3.82 -3.73 -8.04
C ILE A 88 -3.00 -5.02 -8.04
N ASN A 89 -2.71 -5.55 -9.22
CA ASN A 89 -1.79 -6.67 -9.39
C ASN A 89 -0.42 -6.12 -9.78
N ILE A 90 0.56 -6.27 -8.89
CA ILE A 90 1.91 -5.74 -9.02
C ILE A 90 2.83 -6.89 -9.43
N PRO A 91 3.37 -6.87 -10.67
CA PRO A 91 4.26 -7.95 -11.14
C PRO A 91 5.54 -8.08 -10.32
N GLU A 92 6.24 -9.21 -10.49
CA GLU A 92 7.55 -9.42 -9.86
C GLU A 92 8.55 -8.34 -10.24
N ASP A 93 9.39 -7.96 -9.26
CA ASP A 93 10.50 -7.02 -9.40
C ASP A 93 10.13 -5.60 -9.90
N VAL A 94 8.85 -5.26 -9.96
CA VAL A 94 8.39 -3.90 -10.28
C VAL A 94 8.67 -2.97 -9.09
N GLU A 95 9.52 -1.97 -9.31
CA GLU A 95 9.76 -0.90 -8.34
C GLU A 95 8.53 0.00 -8.26
N HIS A 96 7.96 0.12 -7.07
CA HIS A 96 6.72 0.87 -6.87
C HIS A 96 6.62 1.44 -5.46
N TRP A 97 5.64 2.32 -5.27
CA TRP A 97 5.13 2.73 -3.97
C TRP A 97 3.61 2.83 -3.99
N HIS A 98 3.02 2.79 -2.79
CA HIS A 98 1.60 3.06 -2.60
C HIS A 98 1.35 3.70 -1.24
N GLY A 99 0.22 4.38 -1.11
CA GLY A 99 -0.11 5.09 0.12
C GLY A 99 -1.45 5.81 0.06
N ALA A 100 -1.80 6.48 1.15
CA ALA A 100 -2.98 7.32 1.25
C ALA A 100 -2.92 8.55 0.35
N SER A 101 -4.08 9.17 0.11
CA SER A 101 -4.16 10.44 -0.62
C SER A 101 -3.76 11.61 0.27
N GLU A 102 -3.75 12.82 -0.29
CA GLU A 102 -3.45 14.03 0.48
C GLU A 102 -4.45 14.34 1.59
N ASN A 103 -5.71 13.91 1.39
CA ASN A 103 -6.85 14.36 2.19
C ASN A 103 -7.60 13.22 2.86
N THR A 104 -7.34 11.97 2.49
CA THR A 104 -8.07 10.80 2.99
C THR A 104 -7.12 9.70 3.39
N ASN A 105 -7.43 9.03 4.50
CA ASN A 105 -6.84 7.75 4.83
C ASN A 105 -7.16 6.71 3.75
N MET A 106 -6.38 5.64 3.70
CA MET A 106 -6.60 4.51 2.80
C MET A 106 -6.22 3.20 3.48
N THR A 107 -7.04 2.17 3.28
CA THR A 107 -6.76 0.82 3.77
C THR A 107 -6.86 -0.17 2.62
N HIS A 108 -5.92 -1.09 2.56
CA HIS A 108 -5.95 -2.22 1.65
C HIS A 108 -5.52 -3.52 2.33
N ILE A 109 -5.95 -4.65 1.78
CA ILE A 109 -5.33 -5.94 2.04
C ILE A 109 -4.15 -6.09 1.08
N ALA A 110 -2.95 -6.34 1.61
CA ALA A 110 -1.79 -6.76 0.83
C ALA A 110 -1.66 -8.28 0.90
N ILE A 111 -1.50 -8.91 -0.26
CA ILE A 111 -1.15 -10.33 -0.41
C ILE A 111 0.25 -10.38 -1.00
N THR A 112 1.20 -10.88 -0.22
CA THR A 112 2.63 -10.83 -0.55
C THR A 112 3.20 -12.24 -0.70
N ASN A 113 3.75 -12.54 -1.87
CA ASN A 113 4.42 -13.80 -2.15
C ASN A 113 5.90 -13.76 -1.74
N TYR A 114 6.51 -14.93 -1.62
CA TYR A 114 7.91 -15.09 -1.21
C TYR A 114 8.74 -15.78 -2.29
N LYS A 115 10.00 -15.38 -2.39
CA LYS A 115 11.07 -16.17 -3.01
C LYS A 115 12.02 -16.59 -1.90
N ASP A 116 12.04 -17.88 -1.58
CA ASP A 116 12.70 -18.40 -0.37
C ASP A 116 12.18 -17.64 0.87
N ASP A 117 13.01 -16.96 1.63
CA ASP A 117 12.59 -16.13 2.78
C ASP A 117 12.42 -14.64 2.45
N LEU A 118 12.69 -14.25 1.19
CA LEU A 118 12.61 -12.86 0.76
C LEU A 118 11.19 -12.56 0.24
N GLN A 119 10.55 -11.57 0.84
CA GLN A 119 9.26 -11.04 0.38
C GLN A 119 9.33 -9.63 -0.17
N VAL A 120 10.28 -8.80 0.26
CA VAL A 120 10.36 -7.39 -0.12
C VAL A 120 11.82 -6.94 -0.14
N THR A 121 12.17 -6.09 -1.10
CA THR A 121 13.40 -5.31 -1.08
C THR A 121 13.05 -3.83 -1.01
N TRP A 122 13.30 -3.24 0.16
CA TRP A 122 13.11 -1.82 0.41
C TRP A 122 14.22 -1.00 -0.25
N LEU A 123 13.83 0.13 -0.84
CA LEU A 123 14.71 1.06 -1.55
C LEU A 123 14.60 2.47 -0.92
N GLN A 124 14.88 3.50 -1.70
CA GLN A 124 14.84 4.89 -1.25
C GLN A 124 13.45 5.36 -0.82
N VAL A 125 13.44 6.35 0.07
CA VAL A 125 12.22 7.08 0.47
C VAL A 125 11.57 7.73 -0.74
N VAL A 126 10.23 7.71 -0.79
CA VAL A 126 9.45 8.55 -1.71
C VAL A 126 9.45 9.97 -1.15
N THR A 127 10.22 10.87 -1.76
CA THR A 127 10.34 12.25 -1.24
C THR A 127 9.01 12.99 -1.34
N ASP A 128 8.84 14.07 -0.57
CA ASP A 128 7.65 14.90 -0.68
C ASP A 128 7.50 15.49 -2.09
N GLU A 129 8.62 15.82 -2.77
CA GLU A 129 8.61 16.28 -4.15
C GLU A 129 8.18 15.18 -5.13
N GLU A 130 8.65 13.94 -4.96
CA GLU A 130 8.19 12.80 -5.77
C GLU A 130 6.69 12.56 -5.57
N TYR A 131 6.22 12.58 -4.32
CA TYR A 131 4.81 12.41 -3.97
C TYR A 131 3.94 13.51 -4.60
N GLN A 132 4.34 14.78 -4.50
CA GLN A 132 3.63 15.90 -5.11
C GLN A 132 3.67 15.85 -6.64
N SER A 133 4.79 15.44 -7.23
CA SER A 133 4.90 15.25 -8.69
C SER A 133 3.99 14.13 -9.19
N ALA A 134 3.87 13.04 -8.43
CA ALA A 134 2.97 11.95 -8.72
C ALA A 134 1.50 12.42 -8.73
N ILE A 135 1.09 13.22 -7.75
CA ILE A 135 -0.26 13.81 -7.68
C ILE A 135 -0.52 14.73 -8.88
N ALA A 136 0.44 15.60 -9.22
CA ALA A 136 0.31 16.48 -10.37
C ALA A 136 0.18 15.70 -11.69
N SER A 137 0.83 14.53 -11.81
CA SER A 137 0.72 13.67 -13.01
C SER A 137 -0.68 13.08 -13.21
N ILE A 138 -1.45 12.91 -12.13
CA ILE A 138 -2.82 12.41 -12.16
C ILE A 138 -3.77 13.50 -12.66
N SER A 139 -3.63 14.73 -12.16
CA SER A 139 -4.52 15.86 -12.50
C SER A 139 -4.40 16.35 -13.94
N ASN A 140 -3.32 15.97 -14.64
CA ASN A 140 -3.07 16.35 -16.03
C ASN A 140 -3.63 15.34 -17.06
N LYS A 141 -4.46 14.39 -16.61
CA LYS A 141 -5.20 13.43 -17.46
C LYS A 141 -6.69 13.63 -17.31
#